data_AF-A0AAU7GWF4-F1
#
_entry.id   AF-A0AAU7GWF4-F1
#
_cell.length_a   1.000
_cell.length_b   1.000
_cell.length_c   1.000
_cell.angle_alpha   90.00
_cell.angle_beta   90.00
_cell.angle_gamma   90.00
#
_symmetry.space_group_name_H-M   'P 1'
#
loop_
_entity.id
_entity.type
_entity.pdbx_description
1 polymer ?
#
loop_
_entity_poly.entity_id
_entity_poly.type
_entity_poly.pdbx_seq_one_letter_code
_entity_poly.pdbx_strand_id
1 'polypeptide(L)' 'MTVTIVSPSAGAVKPRRQTRIIRADISASEIKPELKAFGRHIARRLRKGRGVHIPAMTNTAYGQVLRTLELKRAFN' A
#
# COMPACT_ATOMS: atom_id res chain seq x y z
N MET A 1 32.42 -6.76 -28.38
CA MET A 1 32.65 -6.83 -26.92
C MET A 1 31.41 -7.44 -26.29
N THR A 2 31.52 -8.66 -25.76
CA THR A 2 30.40 -9.41 -25.18
C THR A 2 30.25 -9.05 -23.71
N VAL A 3 29.16 -8.38 -23.34
CA VAL A 3 28.85 -8.04 -21.95
C VAL A 3 28.20 -9.25 -21.30
N THR A 4 29.00 -10.09 -20.65
CA THR A 4 28.50 -11.24 -19.89
C THR A 4 27.84 -10.70 -18.62
N ILE A 5 26.51 -10.70 -18.57
CA ILE A 5 25.78 -10.38 -17.34
C ILE A 5 26.02 -11.57 -16.40
N VAL A 6 27.05 -11.47 -15.55
CA VAL A 6 27.34 -12.45 -14.52
C VAL A 6 26.21 -12.36 -13.49
N SER A 7 25.34 -13.38 -13.46
CA SER A 7 24.32 -13.51 -12.43
C SER A 7 24.99 -13.44 -11.04
N PRO A 8 24.48 -12.63 -10.10
CA PRO A 8 25.05 -12.57 -8.77
C PRO A 8 25.05 -13.96 -8.14
N SER A 9 26.22 -14.51 -7.85
CA SER A 9 26.34 -15.76 -7.11
C SER A 9 25.57 -15.60 -5.79
N ALA A 10 24.63 -16.49 -5.50
CA ALA A 10 23.74 -16.42 -4.34
C ALA A 10 24.49 -16.20 -3.00
N GLY A 11 25.78 -16.55 -2.91
CA GLY A 11 26.64 -16.30 -1.76
C GLY A 11 27.10 -14.85 -1.55
N ALA A 12 27.02 -13.97 -2.56
CA ALA A 12 27.44 -12.56 -2.46
C ALA A 12 26.34 -11.63 -1.91
N VAL A 13 25.08 -12.07 -1.91
CA VAL A 13 23.94 -11.29 -1.42
C VAL A 13 23.66 -11.68 0.02
N LYS A 14 24.12 -10.86 0.98
CA LYS A 14 23.73 -11.04 2.38
C LYS A 14 22.20 -10.99 2.47
N PRO A 15 21.53 -11.96 3.12
CA PRO A 15 20.09 -11.94 3.28
C PRO A 15 19.69 -10.73 4.14
N ARG A 16 19.29 -9.64 3.49
CA ARG A 16 18.78 -8.45 4.16
C ARG A 16 17.35 -8.75 4.63
N ARG A 17 17.21 -9.20 5.88
CA ARG A 17 15.90 -9.34 6.52
C ARG A 17 15.34 -7.94 6.78
N GLN A 18 14.39 -7.49 5.96
CA GLN A 18 13.61 -6.29 6.29
C GLN A 18 12.68 -6.62 7.44
N THR A 19 12.83 -5.94 8.57
CA THR A 19 11.91 -6.06 9.70
C THR A 19 10.58 -5.41 9.32
N ARG A 20 9.51 -6.21 9.28
CA ARG A 20 8.16 -5.68 9.09
C ARG A 20 7.76 -4.93 10.36
N ILE A 21 7.51 -3.63 10.24
CA ILE A 21 6.93 -2.85 11.35
C ILE A 21 5.44 -3.15 11.39
N ILE A 22 5.02 -3.87 12.42
CA ILE A 22 3.60 -4.09 12.72
C ILE A 22 3.10 -2.85 13.46
N ARG A 23 2.08 -2.19 12.90
CA ARG A 23 1.42 -1.05 13.53
C ARG A 23 0.08 -1.51 14.11
N ALA A 24 -0.33 -0.89 15.21
CA ALA A 24 -1.65 -1.12 15.79
C ALA A 24 -2.74 -0.72 14.79
N ASP A 25 -3.84 -1.45 14.85
CA ASP A 25 -5.02 -1.19 14.01
C ASP A 25 -5.64 0.15 14.39
N ILE A 26 -5.97 0.94 13.36
CA ILE A 26 -6.68 2.20 13.53
C ILE A 26 -8.17 1.89 13.70
N SER A 27 -8.80 2.43 14.74
CA SER A 27 -10.23 2.25 14.95
C SER A 27 -11.03 2.98 13.86
N ALA A 28 -12.20 2.47 13.51
CA ALA A 28 -13.02 3.05 12.43
C ALA A 28 -13.50 4.49 12.73
N SER A 29 -13.57 4.88 14.00
CA SER A 29 -13.92 6.21 14.49
C SER A 29 -12.78 7.23 14.38
N GLU A 30 -11.53 6.78 14.42
CA GLU A 30 -10.34 7.64 14.33
C GLU A 30 -9.96 8.01 12.90
N ILE A 31 -10.60 7.38 11.91
CA ILE A 31 -10.35 7.66 10.50
C ILE A 31 -10.92 9.03 10.16
N LYS A 32 -10.05 9.93 9.67
CA LYS A 32 -10.48 11.26 9.22
C LYS A 32 -11.55 11.14 8.13
N PRO A 33 -12.65 11.93 8.19
CA PRO A 33 -13.74 11.84 7.22
C PRO A 33 -13.30 11.99 5.76
N GLU A 34 -12.32 12.85 5.49
CA GLU A 34 -11.76 13.08 4.16
C GLU A 34 -11.09 11.83 3.58
N LEU A 35 -10.27 11.16 4.40
CA LEU A 35 -9.55 9.94 4.00
C LEU A 35 -10.52 8.77 3.85
N LYS A 36 -11.57 8.73 4.67
CA LYS A 36 -12.69 7.79 4.54
C LYS A 36 -13.44 7.99 3.21
N ALA A 37 -13.70 9.23 2.82
CA ALA A 37 -14.33 9.56 1.55
C ALA A 37 -13.44 9.20 0.36
N PHE A 38 -12.14 9.43 0.47
CA PHE A 38 -11.16 9.05 -0.56
C PHE A 38 -11.06 7.53 -0.73
N GLY A 39 -10.98 6.76 0.36
CA GLY A 39 -11.04 5.29 0.29
C GLY A 39 -12.32 4.79 -0.38
N ARG A 40 -13.47 5.41 -0.10
CA ARG A 40 -14.74 5.11 -0.80
C ARG A 40 -14.69 5.44 -2.28
N HIS A 41 -14.04 6.54 -2.67
CA HIS A 41 -13.84 6.89 -4.07
C HIS A 41 -13.00 5.83 -4.80
N ILE A 42 -11.90 5.39 -4.20
CA ILE A 42 -11.05 4.32 -4.73
C ILE A 42 -11.85 3.03 -4.95
N ALA A 43 -12.55 2.54 -3.91
CA ALA A 43 -13.35 1.33 -4.02
C ALA A 43 -14.40 1.42 -5.14
N ARG A 44 -15.04 2.59 -5.30
CA ARG A 44 -16.03 2.82 -6.36
C ARG A 44 -15.41 2.79 -7.76
N ARG A 45 -14.22 3.37 -7.92
CA ARG A 45 -13.50 3.41 -9.21
C ARG A 45 -12.96 2.05 -9.59
N LEU A 46 -12.43 1.31 -8.61
CA LEU A 46 -11.96 -0.06 -8.80
C LEU A 46 -13.08 -0.99 -9.27
N ARG A 47 -14.27 -0.91 -8.66
CA ARG A 47 -15.46 -1.66 -9.13
C ARG A 47 -15.86 -1.34 -10.57
N LYS A 48 -15.48 -0.18 -11.09
CA LYS A 48 -15.70 0.24 -12.49
C LYS A 48 -14.52 -0.11 -13.41
N GLY A 49 -13.51 -0.84 -12.92
CA GLY A 49 -12.28 -1.15 -13.66
C GLY A 49 -11.41 0.08 -13.95
N ARG A 50 -11.56 1.18 -13.20
CA ARG A 50 -10.82 2.43 -13.44
C ARG A 50 -9.77 2.67 -12.38
N GLY A 51 -8.55 2.99 -12.82
CA GLY A 51 -7.48 3.48 -11.94
C GLY A 51 -7.85 4.81 -11.26
N VAL A 52 -7.15 5.09 -10.16
CA VAL A 52 -7.26 6.32 -9.36
C VAL A 52 -5.87 6.90 -9.15
N HIS A 53 -5.74 8.22 -9.29
CA HIS A 53 -4.51 8.95 -8.97
C HIS A 53 -4.33 9.01 -7.45
N ILE A 54 -3.18 8.53 -6.95
CA ILE A 54 -2.83 8.60 -5.53
C ILE A 54 -1.93 9.81 -5.31
N PRO A 55 -2.39 10.86 -4.61
CA PRO A 55 -1.57 12.03 -4.34
C PRO A 55 -0.49 11.71 -3.30
N ALA A 56 0.55 12.56 -3.25
CA ALA A 56 1.52 12.54 -2.17
C ALA A 56 0.82 12.79 -0.83
N MET A 57 1.04 11.90 0.14
CA MET A 57 0.46 11.98 1.46
C MET A 57 1.38 11.36 2.51
N THR A 58 1.16 11.71 3.78
CA THR A 58 1.92 11.15 4.89
C THR A 58 1.58 9.67 5.12
N ASN A 59 2.51 8.92 5.72
CA ASN A 59 2.29 7.51 6.04
C ASN A 59 1.06 7.28 6.94
N THR A 60 0.75 8.23 7.82
CA THR A 60 -0.43 8.16 8.69
C THR A 60 -1.72 8.32 7.89
N ALA A 61 -1.77 9.30 6.98
CA ALA A 61 -2.91 9.48 6.08
C ALA A 61 -3.10 8.27 5.17
N TYR A 62 -2.02 7.75 4.61
CA TYR A 62 -2.07 6.55 3.77
C TYR A 62 -2.57 5.33 4.55
N GLY A 63 -2.10 5.12 5.78
CA GLY A 63 -2.60 4.05 6.66
C GLY A 63 -4.11 4.14 6.92
N GLN A 64 -4.66 5.35 7.12
CA GLN A 64 -6.10 5.54 7.29
C GLN A 64 -6.90 5.22 6.02
N VAL A 65 -6.36 5.54 4.83
CA VAL A 65 -6.97 5.17 3.54
C VAL A 65 -6.97 3.66 3.37
N LEU A 66 -5.85 2.99 3.63
CA LEU A 66 -5.75 1.54 3.55
C LEU A 66 -6.71 0.85 4.52
N ARG A 67 -6.80 1.33 5.77
CA ARG A 67 -7.78 0.81 6.75
C ARG A 67 -9.22 0.96 6.27
N THR A 68 -9.54 2.08 5.61
CA THR A 68 -10.87 2.28 5.02
C THR A 68 -11.17 1.25 3.92
N LEU A 69 -10.20 0.92 3.08
CA LEU A 69 -10.35 -0.06 2.00
C LEU A 69 -10.52 -1.47 2.55
N GLU A 70 -9.78 -1.81 3.60
CA GLU A 70 -9.89 -3.07 4.33
C GLU A 70 -11.30 -3.24 4.94
N LEU A 71 -11.77 -2.24 5.69
CA LEU A 71 -13.12 -2.26 6.29
C LEU A 71 -14.22 -2.38 5.24
N LYS A 72 -14.02 -1.81 4.05
CA LYS A 72 -14.97 -1.90 2.94
C LYS A 72 -14.81 -3.17 2.10
N ARG A 73 -13.79 -4.00 2.36
CA ARG A 73 -13.42 -5.18 1.56
C ARG A 73 -13.29 -4.86 0.07
N ALA A 74 -12.66 -3.73 -0.24
CA ALA A 74 -12.64 -3.18 -1.60
C ALA A 74 -11.98 -4.10 -2.66
N PHE A 75 -11.23 -5.12 -2.23
CA PHE A 75 -10.43 -6.02 -3.08
C PHE A 75 -10.89 -7.49 -3.07
N ASN A 76 -12.06 -7.79 -2.50
CA ASN A 76 -12.68 -9.12 -2.58
C ASN A 76 -13.61 -9.24 -3.79
#